data_AF-A0A930QPV5-F1
#
_entry.id   AF-A0A930QPV5-F1
#
_cell.length_a   1.000
_cell.length_b   1.000
_cell.length_c   1.000
_cell.angle_alpha   90.00
_cell.angle_beta   90.00
_cell.angle_gamma   90.00
#
_symmetry.space_group_name_H-M   'P 1'
#
loop_
_entity.id
_entity.type
_entity.pdbx_description
1 polymer ?
#
loop_
_entity_poly.entity_id
_entity_poly.type
_entity_poly.pdbx_seq_one_letter_code
_entity_poly.pdbx_strand_id
1 'polypeptide(L)'
;MDENEVHVAFFPRSSVNERLDEIVCEAETLAALTGFSLVVGTASPAWRENPKSKLRTIMAEVYAAQNGGTPMKIESIHAGLETSWHASKNPVLDMVSVGVTAHGIHTPEERIEIAAIVPEAKLLMETLRRIAE
;
A
#
# COMPACT_ATOMS: atom_id res chain seq x y z
N MET A 1 16.02 27.60 9.34
CA MET A 1 14.67 27.81 9.89
C MET A 1 14.77 29.10 10.66
N ASP A 2 14.13 30.15 10.18
CA ASP A 2 14.18 31.44 10.86
C ASP A 2 13.46 31.32 12.21
N GLU A 3 13.95 32.02 13.24
CA GLU A 3 13.45 31.90 14.62
C GLU A 3 11.97 32.32 14.79
N ASN A 4 11.37 32.92 13.77
CA ASN A 4 10.00 33.45 13.79
C ASN A 4 9.02 32.72 12.86
N GLU A 5 9.35 31.53 12.35
CA GLU A 5 8.47 30.75 11.47
C GLU A 5 7.95 29.47 12.14
N VAL A 6 6.66 29.19 11.91
CA VAL A 6 6.03 27.91 12.30
C VAL A 6 5.68 27.13 11.03
N HIS A 7 6.19 25.91 10.95
CA HIS A 7 5.90 24.98 9.86
C HIS A 7 5.11 23.79 10.38
N VAL A 8 3.99 23.46 9.73
CA VAL A 8 3.16 22.30 10.05
C VAL A 8 3.12 21.39 8.83
N ALA A 9 3.55 20.14 9.02
CA ALA A 9 3.51 19.11 7.98
C ALA A 9 2.71 17.91 8.47
N PHE A 10 1.81 17.42 7.63
CA PHE A 10 1.07 16.18 7.86
C PHE A 10 0.87 15.46 6.54
N PHE A 11 0.70 14.14 6.62
CA PHE A 11 0.58 13.27 5.44
C PHE A 11 -0.77 12.52 5.49
N PRO A 12 -1.85 13.15 4.97
CA PRO A 12 -3.16 12.51 4.97
C PRO A 12 -3.22 11.33 4.00
N ARG A 13 -3.99 10.30 4.37
CA ARG A 13 -4.14 9.08 3.58
C ARG A 13 -5.61 8.66 3.53
N SER A 14 -6.01 8.09 2.40
CA SER A 14 -7.34 7.51 2.22
C SER A 14 -7.28 6.36 1.21
N SER A 15 -8.18 5.37 1.37
CA SER A 15 -8.43 4.32 0.36
C SER A 15 -9.36 4.77 -0.77
N VAL A 16 -9.79 6.03 -0.73
CA VAL A 16 -10.74 6.67 -1.65
C VAL A 16 -10.25 8.09 -1.93
N ASN A 17 -9.97 8.42 -3.19
CA ASN A 17 -9.36 9.71 -3.58
C ASN A 17 -10.19 10.91 -3.12
N GLU A 18 -11.51 10.79 -3.22
CA GLU A 18 -12.47 11.85 -2.91
C GLU A 18 -12.37 12.31 -1.45
N ARG A 19 -11.99 11.41 -0.53
CA ARG A 19 -11.75 11.76 0.88
C ARG A 19 -10.41 12.47 1.10
N LEU A 20 -9.43 12.22 0.25
CA LEU A 20 -8.18 12.98 0.27
C LEU A 20 -8.43 14.40 -0.24
N ASP A 21 -9.25 14.56 -1.28
CA ASP A 21 -9.66 15.86 -1.80
C ASP A 21 -10.42 16.69 -0.74
N GLU A 22 -11.30 16.04 0.05
CA GLU A 22 -11.97 16.67 1.20
C GLU A 22 -10.97 17.24 2.21
N ILE A 23 -9.92 16.48 2.58
CA ILE A 23 -8.89 16.95 3.52
C ILE A 23 -8.09 18.13 2.95
N VAL A 24 -7.81 18.12 1.65
CA VAL A 24 -7.13 19.25 0.99
C VAL A 24 -7.99 20.51 1.05
N CYS A 25 -9.29 20.39 0.77
CA CYS A 25 -10.24 21.51 0.87
C CYS A 25 -10.33 22.07 2.30
N GLU A 26 -10.33 21.20 3.31
CA GLU A 26 -10.27 21.63 4.72
C GLU A 26 -8.96 22.36 5.03
N ALA A 27 -7.82 21.86 4.56
CA ALA A 27 -6.52 22.49 4.76
C ALA A 27 -6.44 23.88 4.09
N GLU A 28 -6.99 24.03 2.88
CA GLU A 28 -7.10 25.32 2.18
C GLU A 28 -7.93 26.33 2.99
N THR A 29 -9.06 25.87 3.53
CA THR A 29 -9.93 26.71 4.37
C THR A 29 -9.20 27.16 5.64
N LEU A 30 -8.50 26.26 6.32
CA LEU A 30 -7.73 26.58 7.53
C LEU A 30 -6.57 27.54 7.24
N ALA A 31 -5.87 27.34 6.14
CA ALA A 31 -4.79 28.23 5.71
C ALA A 31 -5.30 29.66 5.49
N ALA A 32 -6.42 29.81 4.78
CA ALA A 32 -7.04 31.11 4.53
C ALA A 32 -7.50 31.81 5.82
N LEU A 33 -8.05 31.05 6.78
CA LEU A 33 -8.53 31.61 8.06
C LEU A 33 -7.39 32.01 9.01
N THR A 34 -6.23 31.38 8.91
CA THR A 34 -5.11 31.56 9.85
C THR A 34 -3.97 32.40 9.29
N GLY A 35 -3.99 32.72 7.99
CA GLY A 35 -2.92 33.44 7.30
C GLY A 35 -1.70 32.57 6.97
N PHE A 36 -1.81 31.25 7.10
CA PHE A 36 -0.77 30.31 6.68
C PHE A 36 -0.73 30.19 5.15
N SER A 37 0.45 29.98 4.59
CA SER A 37 0.59 29.50 3.21
C SER A 37 0.48 27.97 3.16
N LEU A 38 -0.38 27.44 2.29
CA LEU A 38 -0.51 26.00 2.07
C LEU A 38 0.33 25.55 0.87
N VAL A 39 1.06 24.44 1.05
CA VAL A 39 1.70 23.70 -0.04
C VAL A 39 1.15 22.29 -0.05
N VAL A 40 0.50 21.90 -1.15
CA VAL A 40 -0.01 20.55 -1.36
C VAL A 40 0.99 19.78 -2.22
N GLY A 41 1.48 18.66 -1.71
CA GLY A 41 2.38 17.76 -2.44
C GLY A 41 1.66 16.90 -3.47
N THR A 42 2.42 16.04 -4.16
CA THR A 42 1.85 15.08 -5.12
C THR A 42 0.97 14.05 -4.40
N ALA A 43 -0.31 14.02 -4.76
CA ALA A 43 -1.23 12.99 -4.27
C ALA A 43 -0.93 11.64 -4.93
N SER A 44 -0.71 10.60 -4.11
CA SER A 44 -0.68 9.22 -4.60
C SER A 44 -2.11 8.71 -4.74
N PRO A 45 -2.47 8.05 -5.86
CA PRO A 45 -3.82 7.53 -6.05
C PRO A 45 -4.15 6.45 -5.03
N ALA A 46 -5.45 6.21 -4.80
CA ALA A 46 -5.91 5.06 -4.06
C ALA A 46 -5.81 3.78 -4.89
N TRP A 47 -5.49 2.67 -4.23
CA TRP A 47 -5.61 1.32 -4.79
C TRP A 47 -6.76 0.59 -4.10
N ARG A 48 -7.88 0.39 -4.80
CA ARG A 48 -9.05 -0.31 -4.26
C ARG A 48 -8.91 -1.83 -4.48
N GLU A 49 -9.45 -2.61 -3.54
CA GLU A 49 -9.49 -4.06 -3.66
C GLU A 49 -10.28 -4.48 -4.92
N ASN A 50 -9.75 -5.45 -5.66
CA ASN A 50 -10.48 -6.14 -6.72
C ASN A 50 -11.03 -7.48 -6.22
N PRO A 51 -12.34 -7.60 -5.90
CA PRO A 51 -12.93 -8.83 -5.41
C PRO A 51 -12.93 -9.97 -6.44
N LYS A 52 -12.68 -9.66 -7.72
CA LYS A 52 -12.62 -10.62 -8.84
C LYS A 52 -11.19 -10.92 -9.29
N SER A 53 -10.17 -10.52 -8.52
CA SER A 53 -8.77 -10.81 -8.82
C SER A 53 -8.55 -12.32 -8.94
N LYS A 54 -8.13 -12.77 -10.12
CA LYS A 54 -7.79 -14.18 -10.38
C LYS A 54 -6.42 -14.49 -9.77
N LEU A 55 -5.47 -13.57 -9.90
CA LEU A 55 -4.13 -13.70 -9.35
C LEU A 55 -4.16 -13.89 -7.84
N ARG A 56 -4.98 -13.10 -7.13
CA ARG A 56 -5.19 -13.24 -5.68
C ARG A 56 -5.72 -14.62 -5.31
N THR A 57 -6.69 -15.15 -6.05
CA THR A 57 -7.23 -16.49 -5.79
C THR A 57 -6.15 -17.56 -5.98
N ILE A 58 -5.42 -17.52 -7.11
CA ILE A 58 -4.35 -18.48 -7.39
C ILE A 58 -3.29 -18.43 -6.28
N MET A 59 -2.83 -17.24 -5.91
CA MET A 59 -1.80 -17.09 -4.86
C MET A 59 -2.29 -17.59 -3.50
N ALA A 60 -3.55 -17.34 -3.14
CA ALA A 60 -4.14 -17.84 -1.90
C ALA A 60 -4.21 -19.38 -1.86
N GLU A 61 -4.52 -20.02 -2.99
CA GLU A 61 -4.51 -21.48 -3.12
C GLU A 61 -3.10 -22.05 -3.00
N VAL A 62 -2.11 -21.41 -3.63
CA VAL A 62 -0.69 -21.80 -3.50
C VAL A 62 -0.23 -21.69 -2.05
N TYR A 63 -0.54 -20.57 -1.39
CA TYR A 63 -0.23 -20.36 0.02
C TYR A 63 -0.86 -21.44 0.89
N ALA A 64 -2.15 -21.74 0.70
CA ALA A 64 -2.83 -22.77 1.47
C ALA A 64 -2.21 -24.15 1.27
N ALA A 65 -1.89 -24.53 0.03
CA ALA A 65 -1.21 -25.80 -0.27
C ALA A 65 0.17 -25.89 0.40
N GLN A 66 0.94 -24.79 0.39
CA GLN A 66 2.26 -24.72 1.02
C GLN A 66 2.20 -24.80 2.55
N ASN A 67 1.11 -24.33 3.17
CA ASN A 67 0.98 -24.19 4.62
C ASN A 67 -0.06 -25.14 5.23
N GLY A 68 -0.17 -26.36 4.68
CA GLY A 68 -0.99 -27.44 5.27
C GLY A 68 -2.50 -27.17 5.30
N GLY A 69 -3.01 -26.38 4.35
CA GLY A 69 -4.42 -25.97 4.27
C GLY A 69 -4.75 -24.68 5.02
N THR A 70 -3.78 -24.04 5.66
CA THR A 70 -3.99 -22.76 6.35
C THR A 70 -4.35 -21.66 5.34
N PRO A 71 -5.49 -20.97 5.48
CA PRO A 71 -5.89 -19.94 4.52
C PRO A 71 -4.95 -18.73 4.58
N MET A 72 -4.63 -18.17 3.41
CA MET A 72 -3.89 -16.92 3.32
C MET A 72 -4.74 -15.76 3.86
N LYS A 73 -4.13 -14.90 4.68
CA LYS A 73 -4.78 -13.65 5.09
C LYS A 73 -4.74 -12.66 3.93
N ILE A 74 -5.91 -12.18 3.52
CA ILE A 74 -6.10 -11.21 2.43
C ILE A 74 -6.67 -9.95 3.06
N GLU A 75 -5.97 -8.83 2.91
CA GLU A 75 -6.34 -7.60 3.61
C GLU A 75 -5.82 -6.36 2.87
N SER A 76 -6.54 -5.25 3.07
CA SER A 76 -6.08 -3.92 2.69
C SER A 76 -5.24 -3.33 3.82
N ILE A 77 -4.17 -2.61 3.49
CA ILE A 77 -3.35 -1.90 4.49
C ILE A 77 -3.60 -0.39 4.39
N HIS A 78 -3.53 0.31 5.53
CA HIS A 78 -3.58 1.77 5.56
C HIS A 78 -2.17 2.37 5.39
N ALA A 79 -1.56 2.07 4.24
CA ALA A 79 -0.23 2.55 3.85
C ALA A 79 -0.19 2.87 2.35
N GLY A 80 0.88 3.54 1.91
CA GLY A 80 1.11 3.79 0.49
C GLY A 80 1.84 2.62 -0.17
N LEU A 81 1.33 2.14 -1.30
CA LEU A 81 1.99 1.15 -2.14
C LEU A 81 2.08 1.67 -3.58
N GLU A 82 3.15 1.33 -4.27
CA GLU A 82 3.40 1.74 -5.67
C GLU A 82 2.36 1.16 -6.64
N THR A 83 1.70 0.05 -6.28
CA THR A 83 0.58 -0.57 -7.01
C THR A 83 -0.57 0.39 -7.28
N SER A 84 -0.74 1.43 -6.46
CA SER A 84 -1.71 2.49 -6.72
C SER A 84 -1.47 3.21 -8.05
N TRP A 85 -0.20 3.54 -8.36
CA TRP A 85 0.16 4.20 -9.60
C TRP A 85 -0.04 3.27 -10.79
N HIS A 86 0.32 2.00 -10.66
CA HIS A 86 0.05 0.99 -11.70
C HIS A 86 -1.45 0.85 -11.98
N ALA A 87 -2.28 0.78 -10.94
CA ALA A 87 -3.73 0.70 -11.07
C ALA A 87 -4.32 1.95 -11.75
N SER A 88 -3.80 3.14 -11.43
CA SER A 88 -4.24 4.40 -12.05
C SER A 88 -3.97 4.45 -13.56
N LYS A 89 -2.88 3.82 -14.01
CA LYS A 89 -2.47 3.80 -15.43
C LYS A 89 -3.08 2.65 -16.20
N ASN A 90 -3.32 1.52 -15.55
CA ASN A 90 -3.95 0.35 -16.15
C ASN A 90 -4.99 -0.26 -15.18
N PRO A 91 -6.25 0.22 -15.23
CA PRO A 91 -7.30 -0.23 -14.30
C PRO A 91 -7.70 -1.71 -14.45
N VAL A 92 -7.35 -2.36 -15.56
CA VAL A 92 -7.65 -3.78 -15.80
C VAL A 92 -6.50 -4.71 -15.37
N LEU A 93 -5.37 -4.15 -14.92
CA LEU A 93 -4.23 -4.92 -14.44
C LEU A 93 -4.57 -5.64 -13.14
N ASP A 94 -4.46 -6.97 -13.15
CA ASP A 94 -4.64 -7.79 -11.96
C ASP A 94 -3.33 -7.84 -11.16
N MET A 95 -3.37 -7.45 -9.88
CA MET A 95 -2.19 -7.26 -9.05
C MET A 95 -2.45 -7.72 -7.62
N VAL A 96 -1.38 -8.19 -6.98
CA VAL A 96 -1.30 -8.47 -5.56
C VAL A 96 0.00 -7.89 -5.02
N SER A 97 0.02 -7.52 -3.75
CA SER A 97 1.23 -7.10 -3.04
C SER A 97 1.49 -8.14 -1.95
N VAL A 98 2.65 -8.77 -1.99
CA VAL A 98 3.09 -9.78 -1.03
C VAL A 98 4.57 -9.58 -0.69
N GLY A 99 5.00 -10.14 0.43
CA GLY A 99 6.37 -10.05 0.88
C GLY A 99 6.60 -10.78 2.19
N VAL A 100 7.87 -10.78 2.62
CA VAL A 100 8.31 -11.38 3.87
C VAL A 100 7.88 -10.56 5.08
N THR A 101 7.86 -11.20 6.26
CA THR A 101 7.72 -10.50 7.53
C THR A 101 8.91 -9.56 7.75
N ALA A 102 8.66 -8.25 7.80
CA ALA A 102 9.62 -7.22 8.16
C ALA A 102 9.18 -6.51 9.44
N HIS A 103 10.15 -6.11 10.27
CA HIS A 103 9.92 -5.43 11.53
C HIS A 103 10.70 -4.12 11.57
N GLY A 104 10.13 -3.10 12.22
CA GLY A 104 10.82 -1.81 12.39
C GLY A 104 11.10 -1.08 11.07
N ILE A 105 10.28 -1.31 10.04
CA ILE A 105 10.42 -0.61 8.76
C ILE A 105 10.45 0.90 8.99
N HIS A 106 11.38 1.61 8.31
CA HIS A 106 11.63 3.04 8.49
C HIS A 106 12.28 3.45 9.82
N THR A 107 12.83 2.52 10.60
CA THR A 107 13.63 2.81 11.78
C THR A 107 15.02 2.19 11.67
N PRO A 108 16.01 2.63 12.48
CA PRO A 108 17.31 1.96 12.55
C PRO A 108 17.25 0.51 13.04
N GLU A 109 16.10 0.03 13.53
CA GLU A 109 15.89 -1.36 13.99
C GLU A 109 15.29 -2.27 12.90
N GLU A 110 15.24 -1.78 11.65
CA GLU A 110 14.70 -2.50 10.51
C GLU A 110 15.38 -3.85 10.33
N ARG A 111 14.57 -4.91 10.31
CA ARG A 111 15.03 -6.30 10.16
C ARG A 111 13.97 -7.16 9.49
N ILE A 112 14.42 -8.24 8.87
CA ILE A 112 13.59 -9.21 8.17
C ILE A 112 13.65 -10.55 8.89
N GLU A 113 12.52 -11.26 8.95
CA GLU A 113 12.48 -12.63 9.43
C GLU A 113 13.06 -13.59 8.37
N ILE A 114 14.28 -14.08 8.61
CA ILE A 114 14.99 -14.97 7.65
C ILE A 114 14.17 -16.23 7.33
N ALA A 115 13.44 -16.76 8.32
CA ALA A 115 12.60 -17.95 8.15
C ALA A 115 11.47 -17.75 7.12
N ALA A 116 11.03 -16.50 6.87
CA ALA A 116 9.99 -16.18 5.91
C ALA A 116 10.48 -16.11 4.45
N ILE A 117 11.79 -15.95 4.22
CA ILE A 117 12.36 -15.71 2.87
C ILE A 117 12.14 -16.89 1.93
N VAL A 118 12.52 -18.11 2.35
CA VAL A 118 12.39 -19.30 1.50
C VAL A 118 10.92 -19.66 1.23
N PRO A 119 10.02 -19.64 2.23
CA PRO A 119 8.59 -19.78 1.98
C PRO A 119 8.02 -18.77 0.98
N GLU A 120 8.38 -17.49 1.09
CA GLU A 120 7.91 -16.44 0.19
C GLU A 120 8.39 -16.66 -1.25
N ALA A 121 9.68 -17.01 -1.43
CA ALA A 121 10.21 -17.32 -2.76
C ALA A 121 9.49 -18.51 -3.42
N LYS A 122 9.16 -19.56 -2.63
CA LYS A 122 8.40 -20.72 -3.13
C LYS A 122 6.97 -20.35 -3.51
N LEU A 123 6.30 -19.50 -2.73
CA LEU A 123 4.98 -18.97 -3.02
C LEU A 123 4.98 -18.23 -4.38
N LEU A 124 5.97 -17.35 -4.59
CA LEU A 124 6.11 -16.61 -5.84
C LEU A 124 6.36 -17.55 -7.02
N MET A 125 7.32 -18.48 -6.89
CA MET A 125 7.66 -19.43 -7.96
C MET A 125 6.48 -20.30 -8.38
N GLU A 126 5.76 -20.87 -7.42
CA GLU A 126 4.61 -21.74 -7.72
C GLU A 126 3.43 -20.92 -8.26
N THR A 127 3.22 -19.69 -7.78
CA THR A 127 2.21 -18.79 -8.37
C THR A 127 2.54 -18.49 -9.82
N LEU A 128 3.80 -18.14 -10.13
CA LEU A 128 4.26 -17.90 -11.51
C LEU A 128 4.07 -19.13 -12.41
N ARG A 129 4.33 -20.33 -11.88
CA ARG A 129 4.11 -21.58 -12.61
C ARG A 129 2.64 -21.78 -12.98
N ARG A 130 1.71 -21.53 -12.04
CA ARG A 130 0.26 -21.71 -12.26
C ARG A 130 -0.36 -20.69 -13.20
N ILE A 131 0.18 -19.46 -13.25
CA ILE A 131 -0.33 -18.45 -14.20
C ILE A 131 0.22 -18.62 -15.62
N ALA A 132 1.26 -19.45 -15.79
CA ALA A 132 1.84 -19.74 -17.10
C ALA A 132 1.14 -20.90 -17.83
N GLU A 133 0.32 -21.67 -17.11
CA GLU A 133 -0.56 -22.72 -17.65
C GLU A 133 -1.85 -22.13 -18.24
#